data_AF-A0A396IXL9-F1
#
_entry.id   AF-A0A396IXL9-F1
#
_cell.length_a   1.000
_cell.length_b   1.000
_cell.length_c   1.000
_cell.angle_alpha   90.00
_cell.angle_beta   90.00
_cell.angle_gamma   90.00
#
_symmetry.space_group_name_H-M   'P 1'
#
loop_
_entity.id
_entity.type
_entity.pdbx_description
1 polymer ?
#
loop_
_entity_poly.entity_id
_entity_poly.type
_entity_poly.pdbx_seq_one_letter_code
_entity_poly.pdbx_strand_id
1 'polypeptide(L)'
;MVKQKQHVGGPQTMKKDYRIDRSLPDIKNEVYITDEFRMYKFKVKLCSWDNAPHDWTECPFAHSGEIARRRDPKKYYYSCVHCHEFQNGSCSKGDTCQYAHGVFESWLHPGRYRTTLCNNGTKCTREICFFAHKPEELRLLKAYIPVLLCLHLHQIQIHQVPLQWIPSH
;
A
#
# COMPACT_ATOMS: atom_id res chain seq x y z
N MET A 1 57.40 10.71 -27.36
CA MET A 1 56.18 11.53 -27.19
C MET A 1 55.01 10.60 -26.83
N VAL A 2 54.83 10.33 -25.54
CA VAL A 2 53.72 9.49 -25.03
C VAL A 2 52.61 10.44 -24.57
N LYS A 3 51.46 10.44 -25.28
CA LYS A 3 50.29 11.24 -24.91
C LYS A 3 49.50 10.50 -23.82
N GLN A 4 49.49 11.08 -22.62
CA GLN A 4 48.64 10.68 -21.50
C GLN A 4 47.15 10.86 -21.88
N LYS A 5 46.35 9.79 -21.77
CA LYS A 5 44.89 9.88 -21.85
C LYS A 5 44.37 10.26 -20.45
N GLN A 6 43.72 11.42 -20.38
CA GLN A 6 43.09 11.94 -19.17
C GLN A 6 41.87 11.09 -18.81
N HIS A 7 41.78 10.68 -17.53
CA HIS A 7 40.61 10.07 -16.93
C HIS A 7 39.52 11.14 -16.76
N VAL A 8 38.41 11.00 -17.48
CA VAL A 8 37.21 11.84 -17.29
C VAL A 8 36.42 11.24 -16.11
N GLY A 9 36.38 11.98 -15.00
CA GLY A 9 35.57 11.65 -13.82
C GLY A 9 34.08 11.76 -14.12
N GLY A 10 33.31 10.76 -13.72
CA GLY A 10 31.85 10.72 -13.86
C GLY A 10 31.13 11.79 -13.02
N PRO A 11 29.84 12.06 -13.30
CA PRO A 11 29.11 13.14 -12.66
C PRO A 11 28.88 12.83 -11.18
N GLN A 12 29.41 13.70 -10.32
CA GLN A 12 29.14 13.68 -8.89
C GLN A 12 27.68 14.11 -8.65
N THR A 13 26.88 13.23 -8.06
CA THR A 13 25.51 13.57 -7.63
C THR A 13 25.58 14.64 -6.53
N MET A 14 25.24 15.88 -6.87
CA MET A 14 25.18 16.97 -5.91
C MET A 14 24.06 16.71 -4.90
N LYS A 15 24.42 16.30 -3.68
CA LYS A 15 23.51 16.39 -2.53
C LYS A 15 23.28 17.87 -2.28
N LYS A 16 22.10 18.38 -2.66
CA LYS A 16 21.70 19.75 -2.37
C LYS A 16 21.55 19.90 -0.87
N ASP A 17 22.45 20.66 -0.28
CA ASP A 17 22.50 20.98 1.14
C ASP A 17 21.42 22.04 1.44
N TYR A 18 20.20 21.57 1.70
CA TYR A 18 19.13 22.43 2.19
C TYR A 18 19.32 22.60 3.70
N ARG A 19 19.45 23.85 4.17
CA ARG A 19 19.47 24.15 5.61
C ARG A 19 18.27 23.47 6.27
N ILE A 20 18.54 22.49 7.13
CA ILE A 20 17.53 21.77 7.89
C ILE A 20 16.90 22.76 8.88
N ASP A 21 15.73 23.27 8.52
CA ASP A 21 14.89 24.02 9.46
C ASP A 21 14.34 23.03 10.51
N ARG A 22 14.60 23.33 11.78
CA ARG A 22 14.23 22.52 12.97
C ARG A 22 12.71 22.45 13.22
N SER A 23 11.89 22.92 12.28
CA SER A 23 10.43 22.91 12.33
C SER A 23 9.78 21.82 11.47
N LEU A 24 10.54 21.18 10.56
CA LEU A 24 10.04 20.04 9.80
C LEU A 24 9.83 18.85 10.75
N PRO A 25 8.71 18.12 10.67
CA PRO A 25 8.56 16.90 11.43
C PRO A 25 9.68 15.99 10.98
N ASP A 26 10.53 15.55 11.92
CA ASP A 26 11.62 14.63 11.59
C ASP A 26 11.02 13.45 10.82
N ILE A 27 11.25 13.39 9.50
CA ILE A 27 10.65 12.38 8.61
C ILE A 27 11.10 10.98 9.03
N LYS A 28 12.18 10.88 9.82
CA LYS A 28 12.69 9.66 10.43
C LYS A 28 12.09 9.34 11.80
N ASN A 29 11.13 10.13 12.27
CA ASN A 29 10.47 9.87 13.53
C ASN A 29 9.77 8.51 13.51
N GLU A 30 10.06 7.69 14.51
CA GLU A 30 9.51 6.35 14.67
C GLU A 30 7.96 6.33 14.72
N VAL A 31 7.32 7.46 15.02
CA VAL A 31 5.85 7.58 14.94
C VAL A 31 5.32 7.23 13.55
N TYR A 32 6.06 7.50 12.48
CA TYR A 32 5.63 7.27 11.09
C TYR A 32 5.73 5.81 10.64
N ILE A 33 6.44 4.96 11.39
CA ILE A 33 6.50 3.52 11.12
C ILE A 33 5.43 2.73 11.86
N THR A 34 4.68 3.36 12.76
CA THR A 34 3.62 2.69 13.52
C THR A 34 2.44 2.28 12.63
N ASP A 35 1.81 1.15 12.96
CA ASP A 35 0.60 0.68 12.30
C ASP A 35 -0.53 1.72 12.31
N GLU A 36 -0.77 2.37 13.46
CA GLU A 36 -1.81 3.38 13.60
C GLU A 36 -1.59 4.54 12.63
N PHE A 37 -0.34 5.02 12.53
CA PHE A 37 0.00 6.09 11.59
C PHE A 37 -0.16 5.63 10.14
N ARG A 38 0.43 4.48 9.77
CA ARG A 38 0.39 3.94 8.41
C ARG A 38 -1.04 3.70 7.93
N MET A 39 -1.91 3.18 8.78
CA MET A 39 -3.31 2.90 8.40
C MET A 39 -4.18 4.16 8.35
N TYR A 40 -4.08 5.07 9.32
CA TYR A 40 -5.09 6.12 9.51
C TYR A 40 -4.61 7.55 9.25
N LYS A 41 -3.29 7.80 9.14
CA LYS A 41 -2.74 9.15 9.02
C LYS A 41 -1.89 9.35 7.76
N PHE A 42 -1.13 8.34 7.36
CA PHE A 42 -0.25 8.39 6.19
C PHE A 42 -1.03 8.75 4.94
N LYS A 43 -0.67 9.88 4.31
CA LYS A 43 -1.30 10.49 3.13
C LYS A 43 -2.80 10.78 3.27
N VAL A 44 -3.31 10.87 4.51
CA VAL A 44 -4.71 11.24 4.80
C VAL A 44 -4.83 12.73 5.14
N LYS A 45 -3.99 13.22 6.06
CA LYS A 45 -3.96 14.64 6.45
C LYS A 45 -3.10 15.42 5.47
N LEU A 46 -3.52 16.64 5.12
CA LEU A 46 -2.74 17.53 4.27
C LEU A 46 -1.43 17.95 4.95
N CYS A 47 -0.38 18.14 4.16
CA CYS A 47 0.90 18.65 4.62
C CYS A 47 0.77 20.11 5.03
N SER A 48 1.16 20.46 6.26
CA SER A 48 1.15 21.85 6.75
C SER A 48 2.12 22.77 6.00
N TRP A 49 3.07 22.19 5.27
CA TRP A 49 4.08 22.88 4.48
C TRP A 49 3.92 22.64 2.99
N ASP A 50 2.67 22.46 2.49
CA ASP A 50 2.38 22.20 1.07
C ASP A 50 3.07 23.20 0.12
N ASN A 51 3.26 24.44 0.58
CA ASN A 51 3.92 25.52 -0.17
C ASN A 51 5.42 25.69 0.13
N ALA A 52 6.01 24.92 1.06
CA ALA A 52 7.42 25.03 1.43
C ALA A 52 8.26 23.94 0.74
N PRO A 53 9.53 24.23 0.41
CA PRO A 53 10.38 23.27 -0.29
C PRO A 53 10.75 22.09 0.61
N HIS A 54 10.32 20.89 0.20
CA HIS A 54 10.75 19.60 0.73
C HIS A 54 10.44 18.50 -0.30
N ASP A 55 10.89 17.27 -0.04
CA ASP A 55 10.50 16.14 -0.87
C ASP A 55 9.07 15.68 -0.50
N TRP A 56 8.11 16.04 -1.34
CA TRP A 56 6.70 15.68 -1.16
C TRP A 56 6.43 14.18 -1.39
N THR A 57 7.33 13.48 -2.11
CA THR A 57 7.20 12.05 -2.38
C THR A 57 7.55 11.22 -1.15
N GLU A 58 8.46 11.72 -0.32
CA GLU A 58 8.83 11.15 0.98
C GLU A 58 7.96 11.67 2.13
N CYS A 59 7.27 12.80 1.94
CA CYS A 59 6.39 13.38 2.95
C CYS A 59 5.26 12.41 3.33
N PRO A 60 5.06 12.09 4.62
CA PRO A 60 4.01 11.17 5.05
C PRO A 60 2.60 11.79 5.00
N PHE A 61 2.48 13.07 4.67
CA PHE A 61 1.23 13.81 4.58
C PHE A 61 0.83 14.07 3.12
N ALA A 62 -0.46 14.34 2.93
CA ALA A 62 -1.07 14.53 1.63
C ALA A 62 -0.71 15.89 1.03
N HIS A 63 -0.37 15.92 -0.25
CA HIS A 63 -0.14 17.13 -1.03
C HIS A 63 -1.28 17.39 -2.00
N SER A 64 -1.51 18.66 -2.34
CA SER A 64 -2.58 19.05 -3.26
C SER A 64 -2.34 18.44 -4.65
N GLY A 65 -3.30 17.65 -5.13
CA GLY A 65 -3.26 17.04 -6.46
C GLY A 65 -2.39 15.79 -6.60
N GLU A 66 -1.75 15.29 -5.52
CA GLU A 66 -0.99 14.06 -5.60
C GLU A 66 -1.91 12.82 -5.67
N ILE A 67 -1.49 11.81 -6.43
CA ILE A 67 -2.19 10.52 -6.54
C ILE A 67 -2.09 9.71 -5.24
N ALA A 68 -1.07 9.98 -4.42
CA ALA A 68 -0.85 9.29 -3.16
C ALA A 68 -1.85 9.64 -2.05
N ARG A 69 -2.65 10.71 -2.20
CA ARG A 69 -3.70 11.11 -1.25
C ARG A 69 -4.64 9.93 -0.98
N ARG A 70 -5.01 9.77 0.28
CA ARG A 70 -5.97 8.77 0.76
C ARG A 70 -7.14 9.42 1.45
N ARG A 71 -8.31 8.80 1.32
CA ARG A 71 -9.48 9.08 2.15
C ARG A 71 -9.29 8.47 3.53
N ASP A 72 -9.68 9.24 4.54
CA ASP A 72 -9.63 8.82 5.95
C ASP A 72 -10.55 7.59 6.17
N PRO A 73 -10.02 6.41 6.51
CA PRO A 73 -10.82 5.21 6.73
C PRO A 73 -11.81 5.33 7.91
N LYS A 74 -11.61 6.29 8.81
CA LYS A 74 -12.55 6.57 9.92
C LYS A 74 -13.74 7.45 9.48
N LYS A 75 -13.61 8.15 8.35
CA LYS A 75 -14.65 9.04 7.80
C LYS A 75 -15.36 8.43 6.58
N TYR A 76 -14.64 7.68 5.75
CA TYR A 76 -15.15 7.08 4.52
C TYR A 76 -15.03 5.57 4.57
N TYR A 77 -16.14 4.86 4.40
CA TYR A 77 -16.15 3.41 4.29
C TYR A 77 -15.87 3.00 2.84
N TYR A 78 -14.72 2.39 2.62
CA TYR A 78 -14.34 1.78 1.34
C TYR A 78 -13.63 0.45 1.58
N SER A 79 -13.69 -0.44 0.59
CA SER A 79 -13.00 -1.73 0.62
C SER A 79 -11.54 -1.62 0.17
N CYS A 80 -10.70 -2.57 0.56
CA CYS A 80 -9.32 -2.69 0.08
C CYS A 80 -9.20 -3.21 -1.38
N VAL A 81 -10.31 -3.29 -2.10
CA VAL A 81 -10.37 -3.71 -3.52
C VAL A 81 -10.24 -2.46 -4.39
N HIS A 82 -9.41 -2.53 -5.43
CA HIS A 82 -9.19 -1.41 -6.34
C HIS A 82 -10.46 -1.05 -7.11
N CYS A 83 -10.75 0.24 -7.22
CA CYS A 83 -11.83 0.77 -8.05
C CYS A 83 -11.45 0.67 -9.54
N HIS A 84 -12.29 -0.01 -10.33
CA HIS A 84 -12.05 -0.15 -11.77
C HIS A 84 -12.14 1.20 -12.52
N GLU A 85 -13.10 2.06 -12.18
CA GLU A 85 -13.21 3.39 -12.81
C GLU A 85 -11.97 4.25 -12.54
N PHE A 86 -11.53 4.29 -11.27
CA PHE A 86 -10.37 5.10 -10.89
C PHE A 86 -9.06 4.64 -11.55
N GLN A 87 -8.93 3.34 -11.86
CA GLN A 87 -7.80 2.83 -12.62
C GLN A 87 -7.69 3.47 -14.01
N ASN A 88 -8.80 3.97 -14.57
CA ASN A 88 -8.83 4.69 -15.85
C ASN A 88 -8.63 6.21 -15.70
N GLY A 89 -8.22 6.68 -14.51
CA GLY A 89 -7.79 8.05 -14.25
C GLY A 89 -8.77 8.88 -13.41
N SER A 90 -10.05 8.55 -13.37
CA SER A 90 -11.01 9.22 -12.49
C SER A 90 -12.22 8.34 -12.18
N CYS A 91 -12.82 8.52 -11.00
CA CYS A 91 -14.05 7.85 -10.61
C CYS A 91 -15.15 8.89 -10.36
N SER A 92 -16.29 8.68 -11.02
CA SER A 92 -17.47 9.55 -10.92
C SER A 92 -18.02 9.66 -9.49
N LYS A 93 -17.84 8.61 -8.68
CA LYS A 93 -18.31 8.54 -7.29
C LYS A 93 -17.44 9.36 -6.31
N GLY A 94 -16.26 9.81 -6.75
CA GLY A 94 -15.35 10.61 -5.92
C GLY A 94 -15.11 9.99 -4.54
N ASP A 95 -15.19 10.79 -3.49
CA ASP A 95 -14.94 10.32 -2.12
C ASP A 95 -16.00 9.31 -1.61
N THR A 96 -17.18 9.23 -2.24
CA THR A 96 -18.25 8.28 -1.87
C THR A 96 -18.07 6.87 -2.46
N CYS A 97 -17.04 6.66 -3.28
CA CYS A 97 -16.76 5.34 -3.87
C CYS A 97 -16.46 4.29 -2.79
N GLN A 98 -17.05 3.10 -2.90
CA GLN A 98 -16.84 2.00 -1.94
C GLN A 98 -15.57 1.17 -2.22
N TYR A 99 -14.75 1.57 -3.19
CA TYR A 99 -13.53 0.87 -3.61
C TYR A 99 -12.31 1.80 -3.49
N ALA A 100 -11.12 1.22 -3.34
CA ALA A 100 -9.88 1.95 -3.18
C ALA A 100 -9.45 2.70 -4.47
N HIS A 101 -9.09 3.96 -4.33
CA HIS A 101 -8.63 4.89 -5.35
C HIS A 101 -7.10 5.04 -5.33
N GLY A 102 -6.40 3.90 -5.31
CA GLY A 102 -4.94 3.88 -5.40
C GLY A 102 -4.30 2.78 -4.56
N VAL A 103 -2.99 2.61 -4.78
CA VAL A 103 -2.19 1.59 -4.12
C VAL A 103 -2.23 1.76 -2.60
N PHE A 104 -2.10 2.98 -2.10
CA PHE A 104 -2.08 3.19 -0.65
C PHE A 104 -3.45 3.00 0.01
N GLU A 105 -4.56 3.39 -0.64
CA GLU A 105 -5.90 3.08 -0.11
C GLU A 105 -6.14 1.57 -0.05
N SER A 106 -5.69 0.80 -1.05
CA SER A 106 -5.82 -0.65 -1.05
C SER A 106 -4.95 -1.30 0.04
N TRP A 107 -3.65 -1.00 0.04
CA TRP A 107 -2.67 -1.77 0.81
C TRP A 107 -2.45 -1.29 2.24
N LEU A 108 -2.70 -0.01 2.53
CA LEU A 108 -2.70 0.53 3.89
C LEU A 108 -4.11 0.52 4.53
N HIS A 109 -5.08 -0.11 3.87
CA HIS A 109 -6.41 -0.30 4.43
C HIS A 109 -6.34 -1.10 5.75
N PRO A 110 -7.10 -0.72 6.80
CA PRO A 110 -7.09 -1.44 8.09
C PRO A 110 -7.38 -2.94 7.99
N GLY A 111 -8.16 -3.33 6.98
CA GLY A 111 -8.50 -4.72 6.64
C GLY A 111 -7.49 -5.46 5.75
N ARG A 112 -6.33 -4.87 5.40
CA ARG A 112 -5.34 -5.50 4.50
C ARG A 112 -3.89 -5.26 4.89
N TYR A 113 -3.59 -4.15 5.56
CA TYR A 113 -2.23 -3.83 5.98
C TYR A 113 -1.67 -4.92 6.90
N ARG A 114 -0.46 -5.41 6.59
CA ARG A 114 0.27 -6.44 7.35
C ARG A 114 -0.53 -7.70 7.67
N THR A 115 -1.51 -8.08 6.84
CA THR A 115 -2.24 -9.36 7.02
C THR A 115 -1.53 -10.56 6.38
N THR A 116 -0.42 -10.32 5.69
CA THR A 116 0.42 -11.33 5.05
C THR A 116 1.91 -11.00 5.28
N LEU A 117 2.75 -12.03 5.30
CA LEU A 117 4.20 -11.87 5.44
C LEU A 117 4.83 -11.34 4.15
N CYS A 118 5.87 -10.53 4.29
CA CYS A 118 6.67 -10.05 3.19
C CYS A 118 7.59 -11.16 2.68
N ASN A 119 7.65 -11.37 1.37
CA ASN A 119 8.54 -12.36 0.77
C ASN A 119 10.03 -12.11 1.06
N ASN A 120 10.41 -10.84 1.26
CA ASN A 120 11.79 -10.46 1.61
C ASN A 120 12.03 -10.43 3.13
N GLY A 121 10.98 -10.59 3.95
CA GLY A 121 11.07 -10.54 5.42
C GLY A 121 11.88 -9.35 5.92
N THR A 122 12.79 -9.61 6.86
CA THR A 122 13.70 -8.61 7.44
C THR A 122 14.74 -8.05 6.46
N LYS A 123 14.89 -8.62 5.27
CA LYS A 123 15.78 -8.12 4.20
C LYS A 123 15.06 -7.16 3.25
N CYS A 124 13.78 -6.85 3.47
CA CYS A 124 13.05 -5.89 2.64
C CYS A 124 13.61 -4.47 2.83
N THR A 125 13.95 -3.82 1.72
CA THR A 125 14.50 -2.45 1.71
C THR A 125 13.47 -1.39 1.33
N ARG A 126 12.19 -1.75 1.18
CA ARG A 126 11.12 -0.80 0.87
C ARG A 126 10.88 0.09 2.08
N GLU A 127 10.98 1.40 1.91
CA GLU A 127 10.67 2.37 2.96
C GLU A 127 9.23 2.27 3.44
N ILE A 128 8.34 1.90 2.52
CA ILE A 128 6.92 1.64 2.79
C ILE A 128 6.62 0.22 2.34
N CYS A 129 6.73 -0.74 3.26
CA CYS A 129 6.25 -2.10 3.03
C CYS A 129 4.84 -2.28 3.59
N PHE A 130 3.97 -2.89 2.79
CA PHE A 130 2.57 -3.16 3.16
C PHE A 130 2.39 -4.49 3.92
N PHE A 131 3.46 -5.28 4.00
CA PHE A 131 3.48 -6.64 4.50
C PHE A 131 4.24 -6.71 5.82
N ALA A 132 3.97 -7.74 6.62
CA ALA A 132 4.68 -7.98 7.87
C ALA A 132 6.08 -8.55 7.58
N HIS A 133 7.15 -7.98 8.12
CA HIS A 133 8.51 -8.49 7.96
C HIS A 133 8.83 -9.63 8.93
N LYS A 134 8.05 -9.75 10.01
CA LYS A 134 8.14 -10.81 11.01
C LYS A 134 6.75 -11.28 11.43
N PRO A 135 6.61 -12.50 11.98
CA PRO A 135 5.32 -13.00 12.47
C PRO A 135 4.67 -12.11 13.52
N GLU A 136 5.46 -11.40 14.34
CA GLU A 136 4.95 -10.52 15.39
C GLU A 136 4.31 -9.23 14.83
N GLU A 137 4.68 -8.86 13.60
CA GLU A 137 4.08 -7.73 12.87
C GLU A 137 2.80 -8.14 12.12
N LEU A 138 2.50 -9.45 12.06
CA LEU A 138 1.36 -9.96 11.31
C LEU A 138 0.05 -9.62 12.02
N ARG A 139 -0.80 -8.86 11.34
CA ARG A 139 -2.12 -8.47 11.83
C ARG A 139 -3.15 -9.51 11.47
N LEU A 140 -3.70 -10.18 12.49
CA LEU A 140 -4.90 -10.99 12.33
C LEU A 140 -6.13 -10.09 12.44
N LEU A 141 -6.96 -10.07 11.40
CA LEU A 141 -8.24 -9.37 11.45
C LEU A 141 -9.14 -10.10 12.45
N LYS A 142 -9.70 -9.38 13.43
CA LYS A 142 -10.56 -9.92 14.50
C LYS A 142 -11.93 -10.44 14.01
N ALA A 143 -12.03 -10.91 12.77
CA ALA A 143 -13.23 -11.50 12.19
C ALA A 143 -12.93 -12.74 11.33
N TYR A 144 -11.92 -13.55 11.69
CA TYR A 144 -11.84 -14.93 11.22
C TYR A 144 -11.45 -15.89 12.37
N ILE A 145 -12.48 -16.23 13.14
CA ILE A 145 -12.70 -17.56 13.70
C ILE A 145 -12.36 -18.60 12.59
N PRO A 146 -11.65 -19.69 12.91
CA PRO A 146 -10.57 -20.23 12.11
C PRO A 146 -10.97 -20.69 10.70
N VAL A 147 -10.02 -20.54 9.80
CA VAL A 147 -9.93 -21.03 8.40
C VAL A 147 -10.23 -22.54 8.25
N LEU A 148 -10.50 -23.26 9.35
CA LEU A 148 -10.85 -24.69 9.39
C LEU A 148 -12.28 -25.01 8.92
N LEU A 149 -13.22 -24.05 8.96
CA LEU A 149 -14.61 -24.31 8.52
C LEU A 149 -14.83 -24.23 7.00
N CYS A 150 -13.90 -23.64 6.23
CA CYS A 150 -14.10 -23.42 4.79
C CYS A 150 -13.59 -24.58 3.90
N LEU A 151 -12.73 -25.45 4.43
CA LEU A 151 -12.19 -26.58 3.65
C LEU A 151 -13.13 -27.82 3.61
N HIS A 152 -14.20 -27.85 4.40
CA HIS A 152 -15.12 -29.01 4.45
C HIS A 152 -16.36 -28.91 3.55
N LEU A 153 -16.56 -27.81 2.81
CA LEU A 153 -17.76 -27.63 1.99
C LEU A 153 -17.54 -27.63 0.47
N HIS A 154 -16.30 -27.80 -0.01
CA HIS A 154 -16.01 -27.86 -1.45
C HIS A 154 -15.73 -29.28 -1.99
N GLN A 155 -16.03 -30.35 -1.22
CA GLN A 155 -15.93 -31.74 -1.71
C GLN A 155 -17.27 -32.45 -1.95
N ILE A 156 -18.40 -31.75 -1.86
CA ILE A 156 -19.72 -32.37 -2.11
C ILE A 156 -20.43 -31.56 -3.20
N GLN A 157 -20.08 -31.78 -4.49
CA GLN A 157 -21.01 -31.65 -5.63
C GLN A 157 -20.38 -31.93 -7.01
N ILE A 158 -19.66 -33.05 -7.17
CA ILE A 158 -19.40 -33.62 -8.50
C ILE A 158 -19.47 -35.16 -8.45
N HIS A 159 -20.64 -35.70 -8.17
CA HIS A 159 -21.01 -37.08 -8.56
C HIS A 159 -22.51 -37.29 -8.36
N GLN A 160 -23.33 -36.86 -9.34
CA GLN A 160 -24.64 -37.46 -9.65
C GLN A 160 -25.06 -36.94 -11.04
N VAL A 161 -24.48 -37.48 -12.11
CA VAL A 161 -25.14 -37.47 -13.42
C VAL A 161 -25.74 -38.87 -13.58
N PRO A 162 -27.07 -39.03 -13.60
CA PRO A 162 -27.68 -40.34 -13.77
C PRO A 162 -27.48 -40.83 -15.22
N LEU A 163 -26.83 -41.99 -15.36
CA LEU A 163 -26.79 -42.78 -16.58
C LEU A 163 -28.15 -43.41 -16.83
N GLN A 164 -29.04 -42.76 -17.58
CA GLN A 164 -30.20 -43.40 -18.16
C GLN A 164 -30.50 -42.78 -19.53
N TRP A 165 -30.25 -43.54 -20.60
CA TRP A 165 -31.18 -43.78 -21.72
C TRP A 165 -30.44 -44.54 -22.83
N ILE A 166 -30.58 -45.87 -22.80
CA ILE A 166 -30.35 -46.77 -23.94
C ILE A 166 -31.73 -46.99 -24.57
N PRO A 167 -31.95 -46.66 -25.86
CA PRO A 167 -33.05 -47.22 -26.61
C PRO A 167 -32.56 -48.45 -27.39
N SER A 168 -33.13 -49.60 -27.06
CA SER A 168 -33.08 -50.82 -27.87
C SER A 168 -34.12 -50.71 -28.99
N HIS A 169 -33.68 -50.69 -30.24
CA HIS A 169 -34.15 -51.55 -31.35
C HIS A 169 -33.44 -51.22 -32.66
#